data_AF-A0A920SEV0-F1
#
_entry.id   AF-A0A920SEV0-F1
#
_cell.length_a   1.000
_cell.length_b   1.000
_cell.length_c   1.000
_cell.angle_alpha   90.00
_cell.angle_beta   90.00
_cell.angle_gamma   90.00
#
_symmetry.space_group_name_H-M   'P 1'
#
loop_
_entity.id
_entity.type
_entity.pdbx_description
1 polymer ?
#
loop_
_entity_poly.entity_id
_entity_poly.type
_entity_poly.pdbx_seq_one_letter_code
_entity_poly.pdbx_strand_id
1 'polypeptide(L)'
;MPVGGIHKGLLQDLDFAGWQAEIEAPISLQHNDLDIHKCSSWTQGPTFLQQLNILKNFNLKDLGHNSADYLHIWIESAKLAFADREAYYGDPHFDQVNWGILSRMNILNPGVT
;
A
#
# COMPACT_ATOMS: atom_id res chain seq x y z
N MET A 1 -30.07 -19.83 -16.44
CA MET A 1 -29.83 -20.25 -15.04
C MET A 1 -30.45 -19.21 -14.13
N PRO A 2 -31.30 -19.56 -13.16
CA PRO A 2 -31.84 -18.57 -12.23
C PRO A 2 -30.76 -18.22 -11.20
N VAL A 3 -30.34 -16.95 -11.19
CA VAL A 3 -29.42 -16.36 -10.21
C VAL A 3 -30.27 -15.56 -9.22
N GLY A 4 -30.65 -16.17 -8.11
CA GLY A 4 -31.45 -15.48 -7.09
C GLY A 4 -32.03 -16.45 -6.07
N GLY A 5 -31.28 -16.70 -5.00
CA GLY A 5 -31.73 -17.46 -3.83
C GLY A 5 -31.26 -16.79 -2.56
N ILE A 6 -31.91 -17.10 -1.43
CA ILE A 6 -31.45 -16.66 -0.11
C ILE A 6 -30.20 -17.48 0.25
N HIS A 7 -29.09 -16.78 0.48
CA HIS A 7 -27.85 -17.37 0.96
C HIS A 7 -27.68 -17.03 2.45
N LYS A 8 -27.07 -17.93 3.22
CA LYS A 8 -26.78 -17.70 4.65
C LYS A 8 -25.64 -16.69 4.79
N GLY A 9 -25.99 -15.41 4.83
CA GLY A 9 -25.08 -14.30 5.17
C GLY A 9 -25.21 -13.88 6.64
N LEU A 10 -24.21 -13.16 7.15
CA LEU A 10 -24.22 -12.61 8.52
C LEU A 10 -24.68 -11.14 8.59
N LEU A 11 -24.79 -10.46 7.45
CA LEU A 11 -25.18 -9.05 7.38
C LEU A 11 -26.62 -8.84 7.86
N GLN A 12 -26.80 -7.83 8.69
CA GLN A 12 -28.08 -7.38 9.26
C GLN A 12 -28.38 -5.94 8.85
N ASP A 13 -29.65 -5.54 8.93
CA ASP A 13 -30.07 -4.15 8.63
C ASP A 13 -29.27 -3.11 9.42
N LEU A 14 -28.85 -3.45 10.64
CA LEU A 14 -28.04 -2.60 11.50
C LEU A 14 -26.62 -2.35 10.95
N ASP A 15 -26.03 -3.31 10.24
CA ASP A 15 -24.70 -3.12 9.62
C ASP A 15 -24.76 -2.02 8.55
N PHE A 16 -25.86 -1.96 7.80
CA PHE A 16 -26.09 -0.91 6.80
C PHE A 16 -26.43 0.44 7.43
N ALA A 17 -27.25 0.44 8.49
CA ALA A 17 -27.64 1.67 9.17
C ALA A 17 -26.48 2.33 9.93
N GLY A 18 -25.52 1.52 10.41
CA GLY A 18 -24.38 1.98 11.20
C GLY A 18 -23.13 2.34 10.40
N TRP A 19 -23.01 1.89 9.14
CA TRP A 19 -21.82 2.12 8.34
C TRP A 19 -21.72 3.57 7.84
N GLN A 20 -20.50 4.14 7.89
CA GLN A 20 -20.17 5.44 7.31
C GLN A 20 -18.79 5.38 6.65
N ALA A 21 -18.62 6.15 5.57
CA ALA A 21 -17.31 6.32 4.93
C ALA A 21 -16.49 7.39 5.67
N GLU A 22 -15.19 7.14 5.77
CA GLU A 22 -14.24 8.10 6.32
C GLU A 22 -13.44 8.78 5.20
N ILE A 23 -13.05 10.03 5.44
CA ILE A 23 -12.14 10.77 4.57
C ILE A 23 -10.79 10.82 5.29
N GLU A 24 -9.78 10.23 4.67
CA GLU A 24 -8.42 10.20 5.18
C GLU A 24 -7.47 11.03 4.31
N ALA A 25 -6.42 11.56 4.94
CA ALA A 25 -5.34 12.18 4.20
C ALA A 25 -4.47 11.10 3.54
N PRO A 26 -3.95 11.33 2.31
CA PRO A 26 -3.11 10.36 1.64
C PRO A 26 -1.73 10.29 2.29
N ILE A 27 -1.12 9.12 2.17
CA ILE A 27 0.30 8.93 2.41
C ILE A 27 1.06 9.26 1.13
N SER A 28 2.18 9.98 1.24
CA SER A 28 2.92 10.48 0.07
C SER A 28 4.41 10.16 0.08
N LEU A 29 4.97 10.03 -1.12
CA LEU A 29 6.41 9.90 -1.36
C LEU A 29 6.83 10.84 -2.50
N GLN A 30 7.89 11.59 -2.27
CA GLN A 30 8.59 12.34 -3.32
C GLN A 30 9.56 11.44 -4.09
N HIS A 31 9.27 11.23 -5.37
CA HIS A 31 10.09 10.40 -6.25
C HIS A 31 10.48 11.18 -7.51
N ASN A 32 11.76 11.56 -7.59
CA ASN A 32 12.28 12.51 -8.58
C ASN A 32 11.53 13.84 -8.49
N ASP A 33 10.88 14.26 -9.58
CA ASP A 33 10.13 15.51 -9.66
C ASP A 33 8.62 15.31 -9.43
N LEU A 34 8.22 14.16 -8.86
CA LEU A 34 6.82 13.77 -8.69
C LEU A 34 6.47 13.50 -7.22
N ASP A 35 5.36 14.08 -6.78
CA ASP A 35 4.64 13.70 -5.57
C ASP A 35 3.67 12.55 -5.87
N ILE A 36 3.90 11.40 -5.23
CA ILE A 36 3.09 10.20 -5.42
C ILE A 36 2.24 9.99 -4.17
N HIS A 37 0.92 9.97 -4.35
CA HIS A 37 -0.05 9.80 -3.27
C HIS A 37 -0.71 8.42 -3.31
N LYS A 38 -0.87 7.80 -2.15
CA LYS A 38 -1.57 6.52 -1.96
C LYS A 38 -2.44 6.57 -0.70
N CYS A 39 -3.49 5.77 -0.69
CA CYS A 39 -4.30 5.55 0.51
C CYS A 39 -3.47 4.85 1.61
N SER A 40 -3.98 4.86 2.83
CA SER A 40 -3.28 4.40 4.03
C SER A 40 -3.11 2.86 4.07
N SER A 41 -2.51 2.34 5.15
CA SER A 41 -2.13 0.93 5.31
C SER A 41 -3.28 -0.07 5.16
N TRP A 42 -4.52 0.32 5.48
CA TRP A 42 -5.70 -0.54 5.33
C TRP A 42 -5.97 -0.92 3.87
N THR A 43 -5.57 -0.08 2.91
CA THR A 43 -5.61 -0.38 1.46
C THR A 43 -4.38 -1.11 0.95
N GLN A 44 -3.36 -1.26 1.80
CA GLN A 44 -2.01 -1.71 1.43
C GLN A 44 -1.32 -0.83 0.37
N GLY A 45 -1.83 0.39 0.13
CA GLY A 45 -1.26 1.37 -0.79
C GLY A 45 0.22 1.70 -0.57
N PRO A 46 0.73 1.79 0.68
CA PRO A 46 2.12 2.15 0.95
C PRO A 46 3.16 1.16 0.40
N THR A 47 2.79 -0.09 0.09
CA THR A 47 3.69 -1.09 -0.51
C THR A 47 4.29 -0.60 -1.82
N PHE A 48 3.48 0.10 -2.62
CA PHE A 48 3.95 0.70 -3.87
C PHE A 48 4.99 1.79 -3.62
N LEU A 49 4.77 2.64 -2.60
CA LEU A 49 5.70 3.70 -2.24
C LEU A 49 7.03 3.10 -1.73
N GLN A 50 6.97 2.04 -0.92
CA GLN A 50 8.17 1.33 -0.47
C GLN A 50 8.97 0.77 -1.65
N GLN A 51 8.32 0.09 -2.59
CA GLN A 51 8.98 -0.46 -3.78
C GLN A 51 9.66 0.66 -4.59
N LEU A 52 8.97 1.78 -4.83
CA LEU A 52 9.54 2.93 -5.53
C LEU A 52 10.74 3.55 -4.80
N ASN A 53 10.69 3.61 -3.47
CA ASN A 53 11.78 4.15 -2.68
C ASN A 53 13.02 3.24 -2.71
N ILE A 54 12.84 1.92 -2.70
CA ILE A 54 13.94 0.96 -2.91
C ILE A 54 14.54 1.14 -4.31
N LEU A 55 13.69 1.19 -5.34
CA LEU A 55 14.08 1.33 -6.74
C LEU A 55 14.83 2.63 -7.05
N LYS A 56 14.62 3.69 -6.26
CA LYS A 56 15.33 4.97 -6.40
C LYS A 56 16.85 4.84 -6.29
N ASN A 57 17.35 3.79 -5.65
CA ASN A 57 18.79 3.54 -5.49
C ASN A 57 19.44 2.86 -6.71
N PHE A 58 18.68 2.55 -7.76
CA PHE A 58 19.15 1.84 -8.95
C PHE A 58 18.91 2.65 -10.22
N ASN A 59 19.89 2.70 -11.12
CA ASN A 59 19.70 3.30 -12.43
C ASN A 59 19.05 2.30 -13.40
N LEU A 60 17.73 2.16 -13.30
CA LEU A 60 16.95 1.26 -14.15
C LEU A 60 16.99 1.63 -15.63
N LYS A 61 17.24 2.91 -15.98
CA LYS A 61 17.27 3.37 -17.37
C LYS A 61 18.46 2.76 -18.13
N ASP A 62 19.62 2.71 -17.47
CA ASP A 62 20.85 2.21 -18.07
C ASP A 62 20.83 0.68 -18.29
N LEU A 63 20.04 -0.04 -17.50
CA LEU A 63 19.91 -1.50 -17.60
C LEU A 63 19.14 -1.96 -18.84
N GLY A 64 18.42 -1.06 -19.51
CA GLY A 64 17.52 -1.38 -20.61
C GLY A 64 16.20 -1.97 -20.13
N HIS A 65 15.09 -1.45 -20.65
CA HIS A 65 13.76 -1.91 -20.28
C HIS A 65 13.58 -3.40 -20.56
N ASN A 66 13.07 -4.15 -19.57
CA ASN A 66 12.83 -5.60 -19.62
C ASN A 66 14.08 -6.47 -19.85
N SER A 67 15.29 -5.96 -19.61
CA SER A 67 16.46 -6.81 -19.49
C SER A 67 16.36 -7.71 -18.24
N ALA A 68 17.15 -8.78 -18.20
CA ALA A 68 17.18 -9.68 -17.05
C ALA A 68 17.56 -8.94 -15.76
N ASP A 69 18.56 -8.06 -15.81
CA ASP A 69 19.02 -7.29 -14.65
C ASP A 69 17.97 -6.27 -14.18
N TYR A 70 17.30 -5.59 -15.12
CA TYR A 70 16.18 -4.70 -14.82
C TYR A 70 15.06 -5.45 -14.08
N LEU A 71 14.64 -6.60 -14.62
CA LEU A 71 13.55 -7.39 -14.05
C LEU A 71 13.95 -7.98 -12.70
N HIS A 72 15.19 -8.44 -12.55
CA HIS A 72 15.69 -8.95 -11.29
C HIS A 72 15.58 -7.90 -10.18
N ILE A 73 16.14 -6.70 -10.39
CA ILE A 73 16.09 -5.61 -9.40
C ILE A 73 14.64 -5.23 -9.09
N TRP A 74 13.79 -5.14 -10.12
CA TRP A 74 12.38 -4.81 -9.94
C TRP A 74 11.63 -5.84 -9.10
N ILE A 75 11.84 -7.14 -9.40
CA ILE A 75 11.21 -8.26 -8.69
C ILE A 75 11.70 -8.34 -7.24
N GLU A 76 13.00 -8.25 -6.98
CA GLU A 76 13.53 -8.31 -5.62
C GLU A 76 13.06 -7.12 -4.78
N SER A 77 12.99 -5.93 -5.38
CA SER A 77 12.42 -4.75 -4.70
C SER A 77 10.95 -4.95 -4.36
N ALA A 78 10.17 -5.58 -5.25
CA ALA A 78 8.77 -5.91 -4.98
C ALA A 78 8.66 -6.91 -3.82
N LYS A 79 9.45 -7.99 -3.83
CA LYS A 79 9.44 -9.02 -2.78
C LYS A 79 9.69 -8.43 -1.39
N LEU A 80 10.67 -7.53 -1.28
CA LEU A 80 10.96 -6.85 -0.01
C LEU A 80 9.77 -6.00 0.46
N ALA A 81 9.17 -5.20 -0.42
CA ALA A 81 8.01 -4.38 -0.07
C ALA A 81 6.79 -5.25 0.31
N PHE A 82 6.57 -6.36 -0.38
CA PHE A 82 5.49 -7.30 -0.04
C PHE A 82 5.73 -8.02 1.29
N ALA A 83 6.98 -8.35 1.62
CA ALA A 83 7.31 -8.94 2.92
C ALA A 83 6.98 -7.98 4.07
N ASP A 84 7.33 -6.70 3.95
CA ASP A 84 6.97 -5.68 4.95
C ASP A 84 5.45 -5.51 5.06
N ARG A 85 4.74 -5.49 3.93
CA ARG A 85 3.28 -5.42 3.90
C ARG A 85 2.65 -6.55 4.69
N GLU A 86 3.06 -7.78 4.43
CA GLU A 86 2.49 -8.97 5.06
C GLU A 86 2.78 -9.06 6.55
N ALA A 87 3.92 -8.52 6.99
CA ALA A 87 4.31 -8.54 8.39
C ALA A 87 3.69 -7.39 9.21
N TYR A 88 3.42 -6.23 8.60
CA TYR A 88 3.21 -4.99 9.37
C TYR A 88 2.00 -4.14 8.96
N TYR A 89 1.33 -4.46 7.85
CA TYR A 89 0.20 -3.64 7.41
C TYR A 89 -1.11 -4.22 7.93
N GLY A 90 -2.01 -3.32 8.32
CA GLY A 90 -3.33 -3.62 8.83
C GLY A 90 -4.19 -2.37 8.83
N ASP A 91 -5.40 -2.48 9.36
CA ASP A 91 -6.25 -1.31 9.58
C ASP A 91 -5.76 -0.57 10.83
N PRO A 92 -5.31 0.69 10.74
CA PRO A 92 -4.84 1.45 11.90
C PRO A 92 -5.87 1.56 13.05
N HIS A 93 -7.16 1.38 12.77
CA HIS A 93 -8.22 1.41 13.79
C HIS A 93 -8.27 0.13 14.63
N PHE A 94 -7.72 -0.98 14.13
CA PHE A 94 -7.83 -2.30 14.76
C PHE A 94 -6.46 -2.95 15.04
N ASP A 95 -5.44 -2.62 14.25
CA ASP A 95 -4.11 -3.21 14.30
C ASP A 95 -3.05 -2.19 14.70
N GLN A 96 -1.98 -2.66 15.36
CA GLN A 96 -0.81 -1.85 15.65
C GLN A 96 0.13 -1.78 14.44
N VAL A 97 -0.18 -0.90 13.49
CA VAL A 97 0.62 -0.67 12.29
C VAL A 97 2.00 -0.09 12.65
N ASN A 98 3.07 -0.69 12.16
CA ASN A 98 4.44 -0.23 12.40
C ASN A 98 4.82 0.92 11.45
N TRP A 99 4.42 2.14 11.81
CA TRP A 99 4.72 3.36 11.05
C TRP A 99 6.23 3.62 10.87
N GLY A 100 7.08 3.11 11.78
CA GLY A 100 8.52 3.29 11.70
C GLY A 100 9.15 2.71 10.43
N ILE A 101 8.50 1.72 9.81
CA ILE A 101 8.97 1.12 8.55
C ILE A 101 8.71 2.08 7.37
N LEU A 102 7.58 2.78 7.37
CA LEU A 102 7.25 3.79 6.37
C LEU A 102 8.06 5.07 6.57
N SER A 103 8.21 5.53 7.82
CA SER A 103 9.01 6.72 8.15
C SER A 103 10.48 6.57 7.75
N ARG A 104 11.08 5.37 7.91
CA ARG A 104 12.45 5.08 7.46
C ARG A 104 12.62 5.20 5.94
N MET A 105 11.54 5.10 5.18
CA MET A 105 11.54 5.20 3.73
C MET A 105 11.09 6.60 3.24
N ASN A 106 11.06 7.61 4.12
CA ASN A 106 10.57 8.97 3.81
C ASN A 106 9.15 8.99 3.22
N ILE A 107 8.35 7.99 3.58
CA ILE A 107 6.94 7.94 3.24
C ILE A 107 6.20 8.71 4.32
N LEU A 108 5.71 9.90 3.97
CA LEU A 108 5.12 10.85 4.90
C LEU A 108 3.62 10.60 5.05
N ASN A 109 3.16 10.56 6.31
CA ASN A 109 1.74 10.67 6.63
C ASN A 109 1.50 12.09 7.18
N PRO A 110 0.73 12.94 6.48
CA PRO A 110 0.40 14.28 6.98
C PRO A 110 -0.45 14.28 8.26
N GLY A 111 -1.02 13.13 8.67
CA GLY A 111 -1.81 12.96 9.89
C GLY A 111 -1.03 12.59 11.15
N VAL A 112 0.31 12.47 11.08
CA VAL A 112 1.17 12.20 12.24
C VAL A 112 2.17 13.35 12.39
N THR A 113 1.72 14.43 13.04
CA THR A 113 2.60 15.43 13.68
C THR A 113 2.83 15.09 15.13
#